data_AF-A0A3M9ZH78-F1
#
_entry.id   AF-A0A3M9ZH78-F1
#
_cell.length_a   1.000
_cell.length_b   1.000
_cell.length_c   1.000
_cell.angle_alpha   90.00
_cell.angle_beta   90.00
_cell.angle_gamma   90.00
#
_symmetry.space_group_name_H-M   'P 1'
#
loop_
_entity.id
_entity.type
_entity.pdbx_description
1 polymer ?
#
loop_
_entity_poly.entity_id
_entity_poly.type
_entity_poly.pdbx_seq_one_letter_code
_entity_poly.pdbx_strand_id
1 'polypeptide(L)'
;MGRKRSARGPVAEADALMRRGCTLYTEGKRREALEALTRSVETSPDTSSLAHFVRAKILLEMGRAEESLAAYEKSLELDPRDALAHRNRAGVLAGLGRHAEALEAYDRAIRVGPVTPDFYAGRAESLEALGRGEEAAEARRRAGEAQGP
;
A
#
# COMPACT_ATOMS: atom_id res chain seq x y z
N MET A 1 -27.52 32.25 -24.41
CA MET A 1 -26.28 32.55 -23.65
C MET A 1 -25.96 31.36 -22.75
N GLY A 2 -24.69 30.96 -22.72
CA GLY A 2 -24.23 29.61 -22.36
C GLY A 2 -24.43 29.21 -20.90
N ARG A 3 -25.15 28.10 -20.69
CA ARG A 3 -24.98 27.27 -19.49
C ARG A 3 -23.94 26.21 -19.78
N LYS A 4 -22.66 26.58 -19.67
CA LYS A 4 -21.56 25.61 -19.50
C LYS A 4 -20.93 25.83 -18.13
N ARG A 5 -21.72 25.65 -17.07
CA ARG A 5 -21.15 25.29 -15.77
C ARG A 5 -20.74 23.83 -15.90
N SER A 6 -19.52 23.60 -16.39
CA SER A 6 -18.96 22.25 -16.42
C SER A 6 -18.84 21.78 -14.97
N ALA A 7 -19.72 20.84 -14.60
CA ALA A 7 -19.72 20.21 -13.30
C ALA A 7 -18.41 19.43 -13.13
N ARG A 8 -17.42 20.03 -12.47
CA ARG A 8 -16.43 19.23 -11.75
C ARG A 8 -17.03 18.98 -10.38
N GLY A 9 -17.81 17.90 -10.26
CA GLY A 9 -18.33 17.45 -8.99
C GLY A 9 -17.19 17.00 -8.05
N PRO A 10 -17.48 16.74 -6.77
CA PRO A 10 -16.48 16.37 -5.77
C PRO A 10 -15.55 15.24 -6.21
N VAL A 11 -16.10 14.22 -6.88
CA VAL A 11 -15.33 13.09 -7.43
C VAL A 11 -14.30 13.53 -8.48
N ALA A 12 -14.67 14.44 -9.39
CA ALA A 12 -13.76 14.94 -10.42
C ALA A 12 -12.66 15.82 -9.84
N GLU A 13 -12.95 16.54 -8.74
CA GLU A 13 -11.94 17.28 -7.98
C GLU A 13 -10.99 16.31 -7.25
N ALA A 14 -11.52 15.31 -6.56
CA ALA A 14 -10.73 14.28 -5.88
C ALA A 14 -9.79 13.57 -6.87
N ASP A 15 -10.30 13.15 -8.03
CA ASP A 15 -9.50 12.55 -9.10
C ASP A 15 -8.35 13.45 -9.59
N ALA A 16 -8.61 14.75 -9.75
CA ALA A 16 -7.59 15.70 -10.17
C ALA A 16 -6.50 15.87 -9.10
N LEU A 17 -6.91 15.92 -7.82
CA LEU A 17 -6.00 15.98 -6.68
C LEU A 17 -5.17 14.69 -6.55
N MET A 18 -5.78 13.52 -6.73
CA MET A 18 -5.06 12.24 -6.77
C MET A 18 -4.02 12.24 -7.89
N ARG A 19 -4.39 12.59 -9.13
CA ARG A 19 -3.45 12.63 -10.26
C ARG A 19 -2.27 13.56 -9.97
N ARG A 20 -2.56 14.77 -9.45
CA ARG A 20 -1.53 15.72 -9.04
C ARG A 20 -0.62 15.15 -7.95
N GLY A 21 -1.19 14.52 -6.93
CA GLY A 21 -0.45 13.89 -5.84
C GLY A 21 0.50 12.80 -6.33
N CYS A 22 0.03 11.93 -7.23
CA CYS A 22 0.86 10.91 -7.85
C CYS A 22 2.02 11.51 -8.67
N THR A 23 1.76 12.55 -9.47
CA THR A 23 2.82 13.25 -10.22
C THR A 23 3.86 13.86 -9.28
N LEU A 24 3.43 14.57 -8.24
CA LEU A 24 4.34 15.17 -7.25
C LEU A 24 5.18 14.10 -6.53
N TYR A 25 4.59 12.93 -6.25
CA TYR A 25 5.33 11.82 -5.67
C TYR A 25 6.43 11.31 -6.60
N THR A 26 6.13 11.16 -7.90
CA THR A 26 7.15 10.76 -8.90
C THR A 26 8.25 11.81 -9.08
N GLU A 27 7.94 13.09 -8.85
CA GLU A 27 8.92 14.19 -8.83
C GLU A 27 9.75 14.26 -7.53
N GLY A 28 9.48 13.40 -6.55
CA GLY A 28 10.16 13.41 -5.24
C GLY A 28 9.65 14.47 -4.27
N LYS A 29 8.61 15.25 -4.63
CA LYS A 29 8.01 16.28 -3.78
C LYS A 29 7.05 15.68 -2.76
N ARG A 30 7.59 14.91 -1.82
CA ARG A 30 6.82 14.09 -0.85
C ARG A 30 5.80 14.90 -0.05
N ARG A 31 6.16 16.09 0.44
CA ARG A 31 5.24 16.93 1.23
C ARG A 31 4.04 17.42 0.42
N GLU A 32 4.29 17.96 -0.77
CA GLU A 32 3.22 18.45 -1.66
C GLU A 32 2.35 17.30 -2.17
N ALA A 33 2.95 16.14 -2.43
CA ALA A 33 2.22 14.93 -2.80
C ALA A 33 1.26 14.50 -1.68
N LEU A 34 1.74 14.48 -0.42
CA LEU A 34 0.92 14.13 0.73
C LEU A 34 -0.24 15.12 0.93
N GLU A 35 0.01 16.42 0.77
CA GLU A 35 -1.02 17.46 0.86
C GLU A 35 -2.11 17.26 -0.21
N ALA A 36 -1.70 17.04 -1.47
CA ALA A 36 -2.64 16.81 -2.58
C ALA A 36 -3.47 15.52 -2.37
N LEU A 37 -2.84 14.44 -1.93
CA LEU A 37 -3.52 13.16 -1.68
C LEU A 37 -4.43 13.24 -0.45
N THR A 38 -4.04 13.97 0.59
CA THR A 38 -4.89 14.20 1.77
C THR A 38 -6.15 14.95 1.38
N ARG A 39 -6.02 16.03 0.62
CA ARG A 39 -7.18 16.75 0.10
C ARG A 39 -8.03 15.87 -0.83
N SER A 40 -7.41 15.02 -1.63
CA SER A 40 -8.15 14.06 -2.48
C SER A 40 -9.07 13.16 -1.65
N VAL A 41 -8.53 12.54 -0.60
CA VAL A 41 -9.30 11.60 0.23
C VAL A 41 -10.29 12.29 1.16
N GLU A 42 -10.05 13.56 1.54
CA GLU A 42 -11.04 14.38 2.25
C GLU A 42 -12.21 14.79 1.36
N THR A 43 -11.93 15.14 0.10
CA THR A 43 -12.97 15.51 -0.87
C THR A 43 -13.85 14.31 -1.22
N SER A 44 -13.27 13.13 -1.41
CA SER A 44 -14.02 11.90 -1.67
C SER A 44 -13.20 10.66 -1.24
N PRO A 45 -13.46 10.12 -0.03
CA PRO A 45 -12.66 9.05 0.56
C PRO A 45 -12.64 7.74 -0.23
N ASP A 46 -13.74 7.43 -0.92
CA ASP A 46 -13.92 6.14 -1.59
C ASP A 46 -13.66 6.20 -3.11
N THR A 47 -13.13 7.34 -3.61
CA THR A 47 -12.94 7.55 -5.05
C THR A 47 -11.78 6.73 -5.62
N SER A 48 -10.72 6.49 -4.85
CA SER A 48 -9.51 5.87 -5.38
C SER A 48 -8.72 5.11 -4.32
N SER A 49 -8.64 3.80 -4.48
CA SER A 49 -7.69 2.96 -3.73
C SER A 49 -6.26 3.45 -3.91
N LEU A 50 -5.89 3.84 -5.14
CA LEU A 50 -4.57 4.37 -5.47
C LEU A 50 -4.21 5.64 -4.67
N ALA A 51 -5.17 6.52 -4.40
CA ALA A 51 -4.92 7.71 -3.58
C ALA A 51 -4.44 7.33 -2.18
N HIS A 52 -5.12 6.36 -1.56
CA HIS A 52 -4.76 5.83 -0.24
C HIS A 52 -3.45 5.05 -0.27
N PHE A 53 -3.22 4.23 -1.29
CA PHE A 53 -1.97 3.48 -1.48
C PHE A 53 -0.75 4.40 -1.56
N VAL A 54 -0.78 5.42 -2.42
CA VAL A 54 0.36 6.35 -2.59
C VAL A 54 0.54 7.18 -1.32
N ARG A 55 -0.56 7.62 -0.70
CA ARG A 55 -0.53 8.34 0.59
C ARG A 55 0.14 7.50 1.67
N ALA A 56 -0.20 6.20 1.76
CA ALA A 56 0.40 5.27 2.71
C ALA A 56 1.91 5.14 2.52
N LYS A 57 2.38 5.02 1.27
CA LYS A 57 3.83 4.98 0.96
C LYS A 57 4.55 6.24 1.44
N ILE A 58 3.98 7.41 1.16
CA ILE A 58 4.58 8.70 1.57
C ILE A 58 4.62 8.83 3.09
N LEU A 59 3.55 8.42 3.79
CA LEU A 59 3.50 8.46 5.25
C LEU A 59 4.59 7.56 5.87
N LEU A 60 4.77 6.35 5.33
CA LEU A 60 5.85 5.45 5.77
C LEU A 60 7.22 6.06 5.55
N GLU A 61 7.45 6.62 4.37
CA GLU A 61 8.68 7.33 3.99
C GLU A 61 9.00 8.53 4.90
N MET A 62 8.00 9.08 5.59
CA MET A 62 8.12 10.16 6.56
C MET A 62 8.17 9.65 8.02
N GLY A 63 8.23 8.33 8.24
CA GLY A 63 8.27 7.71 9.57
C GLY A 63 6.92 7.65 10.29
N ARG A 64 5.81 7.88 9.59
CA ARG A 64 4.44 7.89 10.15
C ARG A 64 3.78 6.52 9.91
N ALA A 65 4.28 5.50 10.60
CA ALA A 65 3.96 4.10 10.32
C ALA A 65 2.47 3.76 10.58
N GLU A 66 1.89 4.22 11.69
CA GLU A 66 0.49 3.95 12.06
C GLU A 66 -0.48 4.58 11.06
N GLU A 67 -0.20 5.81 10.60
CA GLU A 67 -1.02 6.48 9.59
C GLU A 67 -0.87 5.81 8.22
N SER A 68 0.31 5.27 7.92
CA SER A 68 0.53 4.43 6.74
C SER A 68 -0.33 3.18 6.77
N LEU A 69 -0.41 2.49 7.91
CA LEU A 69 -1.29 1.32 8.08
C LEU A 69 -2.76 1.66 7.83
N ALA A 70 -3.27 2.72 8.44
CA ALA A 70 -4.65 3.16 8.24
C ALA A 70 -4.94 3.49 6.77
N ALA A 71 -3.99 4.12 6.07
CA ALA A 71 -4.12 4.40 4.64
C ALA A 71 -4.07 3.11 3.79
N TYR A 72 -3.19 2.16 4.09
CA TYR A 72 -3.20 0.86 3.39
C TYR A 72 -4.49 0.08 3.65
N GLU A 73 -5.01 0.09 4.87
CA GLU A 73 -6.30 -0.53 5.20
C GLU A 73 -7.42 0.08 4.38
N LYS A 74 -7.50 1.40 4.28
CA LYS A 74 -8.50 2.06 3.44
C LYS A 74 -8.32 1.76 1.95
N SER A 75 -7.08 1.66 1.47
CA SER A 75 -6.79 1.21 0.10
C SER A 75 -7.33 -0.20 -0.15
N LEU A 76 -7.14 -1.12 0.80
CA LEU A 76 -7.54 -2.51 0.71
C LEU A 76 -9.04 -2.73 0.92
N GLU A 77 -9.74 -1.82 1.62
CA GLU A 77 -11.21 -1.79 1.63
C GLU A 77 -11.78 -1.54 0.23
N LEU A 78 -11.14 -0.63 -0.52
CA LEU A 78 -11.57 -0.24 -1.87
C LEU A 78 -11.11 -1.22 -2.95
N ASP A 79 -9.91 -1.78 -2.80
CA ASP A 79 -9.40 -2.86 -3.65
C ASP A 79 -8.77 -4.00 -2.82
N PRO A 80 -9.58 -4.99 -2.41
CA PRO A 80 -9.11 -6.11 -1.60
C PRO A 80 -8.12 -7.04 -2.31
N ARG A 81 -7.97 -6.92 -3.65
CA ARG A 81 -7.13 -7.78 -4.48
C ARG A 81 -5.78 -7.15 -4.81
N ASP A 82 -5.50 -5.94 -4.31
CA ASP A 82 -4.19 -5.32 -4.47
C ASP A 82 -3.12 -6.04 -3.63
N ALA A 83 -2.38 -6.93 -4.31
CA ALA A 83 -1.31 -7.71 -3.71
C ALA A 83 -0.16 -6.83 -3.18
N LEU A 84 0.13 -5.71 -3.86
CA LEU A 84 1.18 -4.79 -3.44
C LEU A 84 0.76 -4.02 -2.19
N ALA A 85 -0.50 -3.64 -2.07
CA ALA A 85 -1.03 -3.01 -0.86
C ALA A 85 -0.95 -3.95 0.35
N HIS A 86 -1.33 -5.23 0.20
CA HIS A 86 -1.16 -6.25 1.24
C HIS A 86 0.31 -6.41 1.64
N ARG A 87 1.22 -6.53 0.66
CA ARG A 87 2.65 -6.69 0.91
C ARG A 87 3.27 -5.47 1.59
N ASN A 88 2.91 -4.26 1.17
CA ASN A 88 3.45 -3.05 1.78
C ASN A 88 2.93 -2.88 3.20
N ARG A 89 1.62 -3.13 3.44
CA ARG A 89 1.05 -3.17 4.79
C ARG A 89 1.79 -4.17 5.67
N ALA A 90 2.09 -5.36 5.14
CA ALA A 90 2.85 -6.39 5.83
C ALA A 90 4.25 -5.88 6.24
N GLY A 91 4.96 -5.21 5.34
CA GLY A 91 6.27 -4.61 5.63
C GLY A 91 6.20 -3.55 6.73
N VAL A 92 5.16 -2.71 6.75
CA VAL A 92 4.96 -1.73 7.84
C VAL A 92 4.70 -2.43 9.18
N LEU A 93 3.86 -3.46 9.19
CA LEU A 93 3.58 -4.25 10.39
C LEU A 93 4.85 -4.94 10.93
N ALA A 94 5.67 -5.52 10.05
CA ALA A 94 6.93 -6.14 10.41
C ALA A 94 7.91 -5.11 11.01
N GLY A 95 8.02 -3.92 10.41
CA GLY A 95 8.84 -2.82 10.93
C GLY A 95 8.40 -2.31 12.31
N LEU A 96 7.12 -2.52 12.67
CA LEU A 96 6.57 -2.23 14.00
C LEU A 96 6.67 -3.41 14.98
N GLY A 97 7.27 -4.54 14.57
CA GLY A 97 7.35 -5.76 15.38
C GLY A 97 6.05 -6.57 15.46
N ARG A 98 5.02 -6.20 14.69
CA ARG A 98 3.71 -6.88 14.63
C ARG A 98 3.76 -8.07 13.67
N HIS A 99 4.68 -9.00 13.92
CA HIS A 99 5.03 -10.07 12.99
C HIS A 99 3.88 -11.06 12.70
N ALA A 100 2.97 -11.29 13.64
CA ALA A 100 1.80 -12.13 13.41
C ALA A 100 0.86 -11.52 12.35
N GLU A 101 0.58 -10.23 12.45
CA GLU A 101 -0.27 -9.51 11.50
C GLU A 101 0.45 -9.28 10.16
N ALA A 102 1.77 -9.07 10.20
CA ALA A 102 2.59 -9.01 8.99
C ALA A 102 2.51 -10.32 8.20
N LEU A 103 2.63 -11.46 8.89
CA LEU A 103 2.51 -12.78 8.28
C LEU A 103 1.15 -12.97 7.60
N GLU A 104 0.06 -12.62 8.27
CA GLU A 104 -1.28 -12.66 7.65
C GLU A 104 -1.35 -11.81 6.39
N ALA A 105 -0.83 -10.59 6.42
CA ALA A 105 -0.82 -9.69 5.27
C ALA A 105 0.05 -10.21 4.12
N TYR A 106 1.22 -10.80 4.39
CA TYR A 106 2.03 -11.48 3.37
C TYR A 106 1.29 -12.68 2.77
N ASP A 107 0.64 -13.51 3.58
CA ASP A 107 -0.16 -14.65 3.11
C ASP A 107 -1.32 -14.20 2.21
N ARG A 108 -1.96 -13.07 2.53
CA ARG A 108 -2.97 -12.44 1.67
C ARG A 108 -2.36 -11.97 0.36
N ALA A 109 -1.23 -11.26 0.39
CA ALA A 109 -0.54 -10.79 -0.81
C ALA A 109 -0.21 -11.94 -1.78
N ILE A 110 0.32 -13.05 -1.24
CA ILE A 110 0.66 -14.27 -2.00
C ILE A 110 -0.58 -14.92 -2.62
N ARG A 111 -1.73 -14.87 -1.95
CA ARG A 111 -2.97 -15.49 -2.42
C ARG A 111 -3.67 -14.72 -3.54
N VAL A 112 -3.58 -13.39 -3.53
CA VAL A 112 -4.44 -12.54 -4.37
C VAL A 112 -3.80 -12.09 -5.69
N GLY A 113 -2.48 -12.13 -5.84
CA GLY A 113 -1.82 -11.60 -7.03
C GLY A 113 -0.52 -12.31 -7.42
N PRO A 114 0.12 -11.85 -8.51
CA PRO A 114 1.37 -12.42 -8.97
C PRO A 114 2.43 -12.26 -7.89
N VAL A 115 3.00 -13.39 -7.46
CA VAL A 115 3.92 -13.43 -6.34
C VAL A 115 5.31 -13.05 -6.80
N THR A 116 5.88 -12.04 -6.17
CA THR A 116 7.30 -11.69 -6.33
C THR A 116 8.13 -12.27 -5.19
N PRO A 117 9.43 -12.53 -5.39
CA PRO A 117 10.30 -13.15 -4.38
C PRO A 117 10.28 -12.47 -3.00
N ASP A 118 10.12 -11.15 -2.99
CA ASP A 118 10.05 -10.30 -1.81
C ASP A 118 8.82 -10.54 -0.93
N PHE A 119 7.74 -11.13 -1.46
CA PHE A 119 6.57 -11.51 -0.66
C PHE A 119 6.93 -12.69 0.26
N TYR A 120 7.58 -13.70 -0.31
CA TYR A 120 8.05 -14.86 0.44
C TYR A 120 9.21 -14.51 1.39
N ALA A 121 10.09 -13.58 1.00
CA ALA A 121 11.16 -13.10 1.86
C ALA A 121 10.60 -12.42 3.13
N GLY A 122 9.66 -11.48 2.98
CA GLY A 122 9.04 -10.83 4.14
C GLY A 122 8.18 -11.78 4.99
N ARG A 123 7.53 -12.78 4.35
CA ARG A 123 6.87 -13.88 5.06
C ARG A 123 7.86 -14.69 5.91
N ALA A 124 9.02 -15.04 5.35
CA ALA A 124 10.06 -15.79 6.06
C ALA A 124 10.59 -15.02 7.26
N GLU A 125 10.89 -13.73 7.10
CA GLU A 125 11.35 -12.84 8.18
C GLU A 125 10.32 -12.77 9.32
N SER A 126 9.03 -12.63 8.98
CA SER A 126 7.96 -12.62 9.98
C SER A 126 7.84 -13.97 10.71
N LEU A 127 8.03 -15.10 10.01
CA LEU A 127 8.01 -16.44 10.61
C LEU A 127 9.21 -16.67 11.54
N GLU A 128 10.40 -16.20 11.17
CA GLU A 128 11.59 -16.27 12.02
C GLU A 128 11.39 -15.52 13.33
N ALA A 129 10.88 -14.29 13.26
CA ALA A 129 10.58 -13.47 14.43
C ALA A 129 9.54 -14.12 15.36
N LEU A 130 8.66 -14.97 14.82
CA LEU A 130 7.69 -15.76 15.58
C LEU A 130 8.22 -17.13 16.05
N GLY A 131 9.47 -17.48 15.76
CA GLY A 131 10.08 -18.78 16.11
C GLY A 131 9.63 -19.96 15.24
N ARG A 132 8.96 -19.71 14.10
CA ARG A 132 8.42 -20.74 13.19
C ARG A 132 9.44 -21.13 12.11
N GLY A 133 10.56 -21.71 12.55
CA GLY A 133 11.75 -21.93 11.73
C GLY A 133 11.56 -22.82 10.49
N GLU A 134 10.76 -23.89 10.59
CA GLU A 134 10.52 -24.81 9.46
C GLU A 134 9.77 -24.11 8.32
N GLU A 135 8.72 -23.37 8.67
CA GLU A 135 7.91 -22.61 7.70
C GLU A 135 8.68 -21.43 7.10
N ALA A 136 9.56 -20.80 7.90
CA ALA A 136 10.46 -19.78 7.39
C ALA A 136 11.43 -20.34 6.34
N ALA A 137 12.00 -21.52 6.59
CA ALA A 137 12.87 -22.19 5.62
C ALA A 137 12.13 -22.53 4.32
N GLU A 138 10.87 -22.97 4.41
CA GLU A 138 10.03 -23.16 3.23
C GLU A 138 9.80 -21.85 2.48
N ALA A 139 9.41 -20.78 3.18
CA ALA A 139 9.21 -19.48 2.56
C ALA A 139 10.48 -18.98 1.84
N ARG A 140 11.68 -19.14 2.43
CA ARG A 140 12.94 -18.78 1.75
C ARG A 140 13.21 -19.61 0.49
N ARG A 141 12.89 -20.91 0.50
CA ARG A 141 13.00 -21.74 -0.71
C ARG A 141 12.09 -21.22 -1.82
N ARG A 142 10.83 -20.91 -1.50
CA ARG A 142 9.87 -20.32 -2.44
C ARG A 142 10.33 -18.96 -2.98
N ALA A 143 10.96 -18.14 -2.14
CA ALA A 143 11.55 -16.87 -2.56
C ALA A 143 12.66 -17.08 -3.61
N GLY A 144 13.53 -18.07 -3.41
CA GLY A 144 14.60 -18.42 -4.35
C GLY A 144 14.10 -19.04 -5.65
N GLU A 145 13.06 -19.88 -5.60
CA GLU A 145 12.42 -20.46 -6.79
C GLU A 145 11.72 -19.40 -7.66
N ALA A 146 11.14 -18.37 -7.03
CA ALA A 146 10.54 -17.24 -7.74
C ALA A 146 11.57 -16.32 -8.42
N GLN A 147 12.88 -16.54 -8.18
CA GLN A 147 13.98 -15.77 -8.79
C GLN A 147 14.63 -16.44 -10.02
N GLY A 148 14.24 -17.65 -10.42
CA GLY A 148 15.05 -18.41 -11.39
C GLY A 148 14.36 -18.88 -12.68
N PRO A 149 15.09 -18.95 -13.82
CA PRO A 149 16.34 -18.26 -14.18
C PRO A 149 16.13 -16.86 -14.79
#